data_AF-A0A933H600-F1
#
_entry.id   AF-A0A933H600-F1
#
_cell.length_a   1.000
_cell.length_b   1.000
_cell.length_c   1.000
_cell.angle_alpha   90.00
_cell.angle_beta   90.00
_cell.angle_gamma   90.00
#
_symmetry.space_group_name_H-M   'P 1'
#
loop_
_entity.id
_entity.type
_entity.pdbx_description
1 polymer ?
#
loop_
_entity_poly.entity_id
_entity_poly.type
_entity_poly.pdbx_seq_one_letter_code
_entity_poly.pdbx_strand_id
1 'polypeptide(L)'
;VSKSESMWEARRYWRGPVWIVYNWLIVEGLKRYGYHDLADGLRHDSLTLIARSGFYEYYDPRDGSGCGSPDFSWPAALAIELLSHV
;
A
#
# COMPACT_ATOMS: atom_id res chain seq x y z
N VAL A 1 -2.79 -10.84 -9.68
CA VAL A 1 -3.50 -10.46 -10.93
C VAL A 1 -3.33 -8.98 -11.17
N SER A 2 -3.03 -8.59 -12.40
CA SER A 2 -2.83 -7.18 -12.76
C SER A 2 -4.13 -6.54 -13.28
N LYS A 3 -4.21 -5.21 -13.29
CA LYS A 3 -5.40 -4.47 -13.74
C LYS A 3 -5.83 -4.81 -15.18
N SER A 4 -4.91 -5.30 -16.02
CA SER A 4 -5.19 -5.69 -17.41
C SER A 4 -5.72 -7.12 -17.56
N GLU A 5 -5.77 -7.91 -16.49
CA GLU A 5 -6.25 -9.29 -16.54
C GLU A 5 -7.74 -9.39 -16.25
N SER A 6 -8.45 -10.28 -16.96
CA SER A 6 -9.90 -10.51 -16.80
C SER A 6 -10.31 -10.94 -15.39
N MET A 7 -9.37 -11.51 -14.64
CA MET A 7 -9.58 -12.01 -13.28
C MET A 7 -9.34 -10.96 -12.18
N TRP A 8 -9.02 -9.72 -12.57
CA TRP A 8 -8.79 -8.60 -11.66
C TRP A 8 -10.09 -8.08 -11.08
N GLU A 9 -10.11 -7.89 -9.76
CA GLU A 9 -11.24 -7.36 -9.02
C GLU A 9 -10.74 -6.41 -7.93
N ALA A 10 -11.05 -5.12 -8.10
CA ALA A 10 -10.50 -4.00 -7.32
C ALA A 10 -10.65 -4.12 -5.81
N ARG A 11 -11.68 -4.81 -5.32
CA ARG A 11 -12.04 -4.92 -3.90
C ARG A 11 -11.87 -6.33 -3.34
N ARG A 12 -11.45 -7.29 -4.17
CA ARG A 12 -11.43 -8.71 -3.77
C ARG A 12 -10.05 -9.14 -3.31
N TYR A 13 -9.74 -8.91 -2.04
CA TYR A 13 -8.59 -9.49 -1.34
C TYR A 13 -7.26 -9.41 -2.12
N TRP A 14 -6.60 -10.54 -2.42
CA TRP A 14 -5.35 -10.57 -3.21
C TRP A 14 -5.53 -10.44 -4.73
N ARG A 15 -6.73 -10.06 -5.19
CA ARG A 15 -7.10 -10.08 -6.62
C ARG A 15 -7.16 -8.71 -7.27
N GLY A 16 -6.50 -7.72 -6.70
CA GLY A 16 -6.48 -6.37 -7.25
C GLY A 16 -6.20 -5.24 -6.25
N PRO A 17 -6.70 -5.30 -5.00
CA PRO A 17 -6.46 -4.28 -3.99
C PRO A 17 -4.99 -3.92 -3.75
N VAL A 18 -4.78 -2.70 -3.25
CA VAL A 18 -3.49 -2.23 -2.72
C VAL A 18 -3.30 -2.76 -1.31
N TRP A 19 -2.10 -3.26 -1.02
CA TRP A 19 -1.71 -3.79 0.29
C TRP A 19 -0.47 -3.04 0.79
N ILE A 20 -0.58 -2.39 1.95
CA ILE A 20 0.53 -1.58 2.49
C ILE A 20 1.77 -2.43 2.78
N VAL A 21 1.60 -3.69 3.20
CA VAL A 21 2.72 -4.62 3.41
C VAL A 21 3.57 -4.82 2.16
N TYR A 22 2.94 -4.89 0.99
CA TYR A 22 3.67 -5.01 -0.27
C TYR A 22 4.27 -3.68 -0.72
N ASN A 23 3.57 -2.57 -0.53
CA ASN A 23 4.16 -1.26 -0.82
C ASN A 23 5.42 -1.03 0.01
N TRP A 24 5.39 -1.32 1.32
CA TRP A 24 6.58 -1.24 2.18
C TRP A 24 7.72 -2.15 1.69
N LEU A 25 7.43 -3.42 1.36
CA LEU A 25 8.46 -4.34 0.85
C LEU A 25 9.09 -3.83 -0.45
N ILE A 26 8.27 -3.25 -1.34
CA ILE A 26 8.74 -2.67 -2.60
C ILE A 26 9.56 -1.40 -2.35
N VAL A 27 9.14 -0.52 -1.44
CA VAL A 27 9.92 0.67 -1.02
C VAL A 27 11.31 0.24 -0.56
N GLU A 28 11.39 -0.76 0.32
CA GLU A 28 12.67 -1.30 0.81
C GLU A 28 13.54 -1.87 -0.32
N GLY A 29 12.93 -2.61 -1.25
CA GLY A 29 13.62 -3.10 -2.45
C GLY A 29 14.16 -1.97 -3.33
N LEU A 30 13.33 -0.96 -3.62
CA LEU A 30 13.72 0.18 -4.44
C LEU A 30 14.89 0.96 -3.81
N LYS A 31 14.84 1.21 -2.49
CA LYS A 31 15.94 1.85 -1.74
C LYS A 31 17.24 1.07 -1.88
N ARG A 32 17.20 -0.26 -1.69
CA ARG A 32 18.39 -1.14 -1.77
C ARG A 32 19.04 -1.15 -3.15
N TYR A 33 18.27 -0.92 -4.20
CA TYR A 33 18.75 -0.91 -5.59
C TYR A 33 19.02 0.51 -6.13
N GLY A 34 18.95 1.55 -5.29
CA GLY A 34 19.28 2.92 -5.68
C GLY A 34 18.15 3.68 -6.40
N TYR A 35 16.93 3.14 -6.45
CA TYR A 35 15.76 3.79 -7.06
C TYR A 35 15.05 4.71 -6.05
N HIS A 36 15.78 5.71 -5.53
CA HIS A 36 15.31 6.55 -4.42
C HIS A 36 14.02 7.32 -4.75
N ASP A 37 13.93 7.96 -5.91
CA ASP A 37 12.74 8.74 -6.29
C ASP A 37 11.46 7.87 -6.37
N LEU A 38 11.59 6.64 -6.88
CA LEU A 38 10.47 5.70 -6.93
C LEU A 38 10.08 5.21 -5.52
N ALA A 39 11.08 4.96 -4.67
CA ALA A 39 10.85 4.56 -3.28
C ALA A 39 10.11 5.67 -2.51
N ASP A 40 10.54 6.92 -2.68
CA ASP A 40 9.95 8.07 -2.00
C ASP A 40 8.54 8.36 -2.49
N GLY A 41 8.28 8.25 -3.80
CA GLY A 41 6.94 8.34 -4.37
C GLY A 41 5.99 7.29 -3.78
N LEU A 42 6.38 6.01 -3.80
CA LEU A 42 5.55 4.92 -3.28
C LEU A 42 5.33 5.03 -1.76
N ARG A 43 6.35 5.46 -1.02
CA ARG A 43 6.27 5.78 0.41
C ARG A 43 5.24 6.87 0.66
N HIS A 44 5.33 7.99 -0.05
CA HIS A 44 4.43 9.13 0.09
C HIS A 44 2.97 8.75 -0.23
N ASP A 45 2.75 8.03 -1.32
CA ASP A 45 1.41 7.58 -1.72
C ASP A 45 0.80 6.62 -0.69
N SER A 46 1.61 5.72 -0.12
CA SER A 46 1.17 4.78 0.90
C SER A 46 0.74 5.48 2.19
N LEU A 47 1.54 6.45 2.67
CA LEU A 47 1.22 7.25 3.85
C LEU A 47 -0.02 8.12 3.61
N THR A 48 -0.15 8.72 2.42
CA THR A 48 -1.31 9.54 2.03
C THR A 48 -2.58 8.70 1.99
N LEU A 49 -2.51 7.49 1.45
CA LEU A 49 -3.63 6.55 1.39
C LEU A 49 -4.13 6.19 2.80
N ILE A 50 -3.22 5.82 3.70
CA ILE A 50 -3.55 5.51 5.09
C ILE A 50 -4.13 6.74 5.80
N ALA A 51 -3.50 7.91 5.65
CA ALA A 51 -3.95 9.14 6.30
C ALA A 51 -5.37 9.54 5.88
N ARG A 52 -5.73 9.32 4.60
CA ARG A 52 -7.06 9.61 4.07
C ARG A 52 -8.11 8.57 4.47
N SER A 53 -7.75 7.30 4.45
CA SER A 53 -8.71 6.19 4.49
C SER A 53 -8.72 5.43 5.82
N GLY A 54 -7.81 5.71 6.75
CA GLY A 54 -7.65 4.96 7.99
C GLY A 54 -6.89 3.65 7.80
N PHE A 55 -6.77 2.88 8.88
CA PHE A 55 -5.99 1.63 8.91
C PHE A 55 -6.82 0.42 8.50
N TYR A 56 -6.90 0.16 7.19
CA TYR A 56 -7.60 -1.00 6.63
C TYR A 56 -6.64 -2.08 6.13
N GLU A 57 -7.12 -3.33 6.13
CA GLU A 57 -6.39 -4.51 5.66
C GLU A 57 -5.87 -4.34 4.23
N TYR A 58 -6.68 -3.81 3.32
CA TYR A 58 -6.32 -3.45 1.94
C TYR A 58 -7.23 -2.35 1.39
N TYR A 59 -6.89 -1.78 0.24
CA TYR A 59 -7.56 -0.58 -0.30
C TYR A 59 -7.95 -0.76 -1.76
N ASP A 60 -9.09 -0.22 -2.16
CA ASP A 60 -9.50 -0.19 -3.57
C ASP A 60 -8.56 0.73 -4.37
N PRO A 61 -7.86 0.25 -5.41
CA PRO A 61 -6.89 1.04 -6.15
C PRO A 61 -7.50 2.18 -6.99
N ARG A 62 -8.83 2.24 -7.12
CA ARG A 62 -9.52 3.24 -7.95
C ARG A 62 -9.82 4.53 -7.19
N ASP A 63 -10.23 4.41 -5.94
CA ASP A 63 -10.63 5.53 -5.08
C ASP A 63 -9.88 5.57 -3.73
N GLY A 64 -9.16 4.50 -3.39
CA GLY A 64 -8.43 4.33 -2.14
C GLY A 64 -9.30 4.05 -0.93
N SER A 65 -10.58 3.71 -1.10
CA SER A 65 -11.45 3.31 0.00
C SER A 65 -10.94 2.05 0.70
N GLY A 66 -11.07 2.01 2.02
CA GLY A 66 -10.71 0.86 2.84
C GLY A 66 -11.57 -0.37 2.51
N CYS A 67 -10.94 -1.54 2.49
CA CYS A 67 -11.56 -2.84 2.30
C CYS A 67 -11.02 -3.83 3.36
N GLY A 68 -11.74 -4.94 3.56
CA GLY A 68 -11.38 -5.93 4.58
C GLY A 68 -11.65 -5.40 6.00
N SER A 69 -10.84 -5.83 6.96
CA SER A 69 -11.00 -5.39 8.36
C SER A 69 -10.60 -3.91 8.54
N PRO A 70 -11.39 -3.09 9.26
CA PRO A 70 -10.91 -1.84 9.84
C PRO A 70 -9.95 -2.13 11.01
N ASP A 71 -9.25 -1.09 11.46
CA ASP A 71 -8.30 -1.12 12.58
C ASP A 71 -7.26 -2.25 12.48
N PHE A 72 -6.82 -2.53 11.25
CA PHE A 72 -5.90 -3.63 10.98
C PHE A 72 -4.47 -3.25 11.38
N SER A 73 -3.77 -4.15 12.09
CA SER A 73 -2.50 -3.80 12.73
C SER A 73 -1.35 -3.55 11.75
N TRP A 74 -1.31 -4.25 10.61
CA TRP A 74 -0.20 -4.11 9.64
C TRP A 74 -0.04 -2.71 9.06
N PRO A 75 -1.06 -2.07 8.45
CA PRO A 75 -0.92 -0.71 7.94
C PRO A 75 -0.53 0.29 9.04
N ALA A 76 -0.95 0.07 10.29
CA ALA A 76 -0.55 0.91 11.42
C ALA A 76 0.94 0.75 11.76
N ALA A 77 1.41 -0.49 11.92
CA ALA A 77 2.83 -0.77 12.17
C ALA A 77 3.72 -0.27 11.02
N LEU A 78 3.31 -0.51 9.79
CA LEU A 78 4.08 -0.12 8.61
C LEU A 78 4.04 1.39 8.35
N ALA A 79 3.00 2.10 8.78
CA ALA A 79 3.02 3.57 8.76
C ALA A 79 4.15 4.11 9.66
N ILE A 80 4.39 3.49 10.82
CA ILE A 80 5.50 3.86 11.71
C ILE A 80 6.84 3.63 11.01
N GLU A 81 7.04 2.46 10.40
CA GLU A 81 8.26 2.13 9.64
C GLU A 81 8.47 3.08 8.44
N LEU A 82 7.42 3.42 7.71
CA LEU A 82 7.53 4.36 6.59
C LEU A 82 7.83 5.79 7.05
N LEU A 83 7.47 6.17 8.28
CA LEU A 83 7.77 7.49 8.85
C LEU A 83 9.19 7.58 9.44
N SER A 84 9.76 6.47 9.92
CA SER A 84 11.07 6.45 10.58
C SER A 84 12.27 6.59 9.64
N HIS A 85 12.09 6.34 8.33
CA HIS A 85 13.18 6.30 7.35
C HIS A 85 13.10 7.40 6.29
N VAL A 86 13.28 8.65 6.73
CA VAL A 86 13.47 9.86 5.89
C VAL A 86 14.94 10.00 5.50
#